data_AF-A0A3D5SL35-F1
#
_entry.id   AF-A0A3D5SL35-F1
#
_cell.length_a   1.000
_cell.length_b   1.000
_cell.length_c   1.000
_cell.angle_alpha   90.00
_cell.angle_beta   90.00
_cell.angle_gamma   90.00
#
_symmetry.space_group_name_H-M   'P 1'
#
loop_
_entity.id
_entity.type
_entity.pdbx_description
1 polymer ?
#
loop_
_entity_poly.entity_id
_entity_poly.type
_entity_poly.pdbx_seq_one_letter_code
_entity_poly.pdbx_strand_id
1 'polypeptide(L)' 'TLFIFGEQDFAILPETVRGIAKYLDAPYREVRIADSGHWVQNEAVAEVNEALIDFLSSQ' A
#
# COMPACT_ATOMS: atom_id res chain seq x y z
N THR A 1 -7.02 3.23 8.00
CA THR A 1 -6.70 2.29 6.90
C THR A 1 -5.32 2.59 6.36
N LEU A 2 -4.46 1.58 6.31
CA LEU A 2 -3.20 1.60 5.57
C LEU A 2 -3.40 0.86 4.25
N PHE A 3 -3.06 1.49 3.13
CA PHE A 3 -3.05 0.89 1.80
C PHE A 3 -1.62 0.83 1.28
N ILE A 4 -1.14 -0.38 0.99
CA ILE A 4 0.20 -0.62 0.43
C ILE A 4 0.02 -1.20 -0.96
N PHE A 5 0.71 -0.64 -1.96
CA PHE A 5 0.54 -1.02 -3.35
C PHE A 5 1.88 -1.06 -4.09
N GLY A 6 2.13 -2.14 -4.82
CA GLY A 6 3.25 -2.27 -5.75
C GLY A 6 2.90 -1.66 -7.11
N GLU A 7 3.69 -0.71 -7.61
CA GLU A 7 3.39 0.01 -8.86
C GLU A 7 3.55 -0.86 -10.13
N GLN A 8 4.18 -2.03 -10.03
CA GLN A 8 4.33 -2.99 -11.12
C GLN A 8 3.30 -4.13 -11.07
N ASP A 9 2.20 -3.94 -10.32
CA ASP A 9 1.12 -4.93 -10.23
C ASP A 9 0.50 -5.20 -11.61
N PHE A 10 0.63 -6.44 -12.08
CA PHE A 10 0.12 -6.88 -13.38
C PHE A 10 -1.38 -7.22 -13.34
N ALA A 11 -1.93 -7.47 -12.16
CA ALA A 11 -3.32 -7.86 -11.96
C ALA A 11 -4.21 -6.63 -11.72
N ILE A 12 -3.72 -5.64 -10.97
CA ILE A 12 -4.44 -4.40 -10.64
C ILE A 12 -3.67 -3.19 -11.16
N LEU A 13 -4.23 -2.47 -12.13
CA LEU A 13 -3.58 -1.29 -12.70
C LEU A 13 -3.58 -0.09 -11.73
N PRO A 14 -2.50 0.71 -11.64
CA PRO A 14 -2.42 1.88 -10.75
C PRO A 14 -3.58 2.87 -10.90
N GLU A 15 -4.12 3.04 -12.11
CA GLU A 15 -5.26 3.91 -12.41
C GLU A 15 -6.53 3.50 -11.68
N THR A 16 -6.74 2.20 -11.47
CA THR A 16 -7.96 1.65 -10.87
C THR A 16 -8.04 1.91 -9.37
N VAL A 17 -6.88 2.08 -8.74
CA VAL A 17 -6.74 2.43 -7.32
C VAL A 17 -6.45 3.92 -7.13
N ARG A 18 -6.59 4.74 -8.17
CA ARG A 18 -6.36 6.18 -8.04
C ARG A 18 -7.48 6.83 -7.25
N GLY A 19 -7.12 7.45 -6.13
CA GLY A 19 -8.05 8.24 -5.31
C GLY A 19 -9.02 7.39 -4.49
N ILE A 20 -8.67 6.17 -4.09
CA ILE A 20 -9.54 5.33 -3.24
C ILE A 20 -9.87 6.01 -1.92
N ALA A 21 -8.99 6.89 -1.44
CA ALA A 21 -9.14 7.65 -0.20
C ALA A 21 -10.50 8.36 -0.08
N LYS A 22 -11.10 8.80 -1.20
CA LYS A 22 -12.41 9.48 -1.21
C LYS A 22 -13.58 8.60 -0.78
N TYR A 23 -13.38 7.29 -0.71
CA TYR A 23 -14.39 6.30 -0.31
C TYR A 23 -14.20 5.82 1.14
N LEU A 24 -13.28 6.42 1.89
CA LEU A 24 -12.95 5.99 3.25
C LEU A 24 -13.30 7.10 4.25
N ASP A 25 -14.17 6.78 5.21
CA ASP A 25 -14.61 7.71 6.26
C ASP A 25 -13.69 7.70 7.51
N ALA A 26 -12.57 6.99 7.44
CA ALA A 26 -11.58 6.85 8.52
C ALA A 26 -10.19 7.34 8.06
N PRO A 27 -9.25 7.64 8.99
CA PRO A 27 -7.89 8.06 8.63
C PRO A 27 -7.25 7.11 7.60
N TYR A 28 -6.72 7.66 6.52
CA TYR A 28 -6.14 6.91 5.41
C TYR A 28 -4.67 7.25 5.24
N ARG A 29 -3.85 6.22 5.02
CA ARG A 29 -2.45 6.35 4.62
C ARG A 29 -2.16 5.42 3.45
N GLU A 30 -1.34 5.91 2.55
CA GLU A 30 -0.96 5.23 1.33
C GLU A 30 0.55 5.10 1.23
N VAL A 31 1.03 3.90 0.87
CA VAL A 31 2.43 3.59 0.62
C VAL A 31 2.52 2.94 -0.76
N ARG A 32 3.22 3.59 -1.68
CA ARG A 32 3.48 3.09 -3.03
C ARG A 32 4.92 2.58 -3.11
N ILE A 33 5.11 1.35 -3.60
CA ILE A 33 6.42 0.73 -3.76
C ILE A 33 6.68 0.57 -5.26
N ALA A 34 7.59 1.39 -5.78
CA ALA A 34 7.82 1.53 -7.22
C ALA A 34 8.35 0.25 -7.89
N ASP A 35 9.16 -0.52 -7.17
CA ASP A 35 9.86 -1.71 -7.68
C ASP A 35 9.23 -3.03 -7.23
N SER A 36 7.92 -3.04 -6.97
CA SER A 36 7.18 -4.26 -6.59
C SER A 36 5.89 -4.42 -7.36
N GLY A 37 5.49 -5.67 -7.56
CA GLY A 37 4.26 -6.08 -8.21
C GLY A 37 3.15 -6.48 -7.23
N HIS A 38 2.36 -7.46 -7.66
CA HIS A 38 1.14 -7.87 -6.95
C HIS A 38 1.40 -8.46 -5.56
N TRP A 39 2.52 -9.16 -5.39
CA TRP A 39 2.90 -9.77 -4.11
C TRP A 39 3.89 -8.87 -3.37
N VAL A 40 3.51 -7.61 -3.17
CA VAL A 40 4.36 -6.57 -2.56
C VAL A 40 4.98 -6.99 -1.22
N GLN A 41 4.27 -7.77 -0.41
CA GLN A 41 4.77 -8.31 0.87
C GLN A 41 5.88 -9.36 0.71
N ASN A 42 5.98 -10.01 -0.45
CA ASN A 42 7.05 -10.96 -0.77
C ASN A 42 8.24 -10.26 -1.46
N GLU A 43 7.96 -9.18 -2.19
CA GLU A 43 8.93 -8.47 -3.04
C GLU A 43 9.65 -7.34 -2.30
N ALA A 44 8.97 -6.67 -1.36
CA ALA A 44 9.49 -5.56 -0.55
C ALA A 44 9.22 -5.80 0.95
N VAL A 45 9.74 -6.92 1.47
CA VAL A 45 9.46 -7.40 2.83
C VAL A 45 9.79 -6.36 3.90
N ALA A 46 10.91 -5.65 3.77
CA ALA A 46 11.37 -4.69 4.78
C ALA A 46 10.45 -3.47 4.83
N GLU A 47 10.14 -2.89 3.67
CA GLU A 47 9.29 -1.72 3.49
C GLU A 47 7.86 -1.99 3.94
N VAL A 48 7.32 -3.17 3.61
CA VAL A 48 5.99 -3.58 4.06
C VAL A 48 5.96 -3.74 5.57
N ASN A 49 6.97 -4.40 6.17
CA ASN A 49 7.03 -4.57 7.62
C ASN A 49 7.19 -3.23 8.35
N GLU A 50 8.02 -2.31 7.85
CA GLU A 50 8.17 -0.97 8.41
C GLU A 50 6.85 -0.22 8.39
N ALA A 51 6.15 -0.19 7.25
CA ALA A 51 4.85 0.47 7.12
C ALA A 51 3.80 -0.12 8.08
N LEU A 52 3.81 -1.44 8.27
CA LEU A 52 2.91 -2.13 9.20
C LEU A 52 3.23 -1.79 10.66
N ILE A 53 4.51 -1.85 11.06
CA ILE A 53 4.95 -1.54 12.43
C ILE A 53 4.60 -0.09 12.78
N ASP A 54 4.92 0.84 11.90
CA ASP A 54 4.63 2.27 12.08
C ASP A 54 3.13 2.51 12.25
N PHE A 55 2.30 1.95 11.35
CA PHE A 55 0.84 2.10 11.42
C PHE A 55 0.20 1.46 12.67
N LEU A 56 0.71 0.32 13.13
CA LEU A 56 0.16 -0.39 14.29
C LEU A 56 0.64 0.19 15.62
N SER A 57 1.82 0.82 15.64
CA SER A 57 2.39 1.46 16.84
C SER A 57 1.86 2.87 17.06
N SER A 58 1.34 3.51 16.00
CA SER A 58 0.77 4.87 16.05
C SER A 58 -0.74 4.90 16.32
N GLN A 59 -1.31 3.85 16.91
CA GLN A 59 -2.73 3.76 17.26
C GLN A 59 -3.04 4.48 18.58
#